data_AF-A0A933KQE7-F1
#
_entry.id   AF-A0A933KQE7-F1
#
_cell.length_a   1.000
_cell.length_b   1.000
_cell.length_c   1.000
_cell.angle_alpha   90.00
_cell.angle_beta   90.00
_cell.angle_gamma   90.00
#
_symmetry.space_group_name_H-M   'P 1'
#
loop_
_entity.id
_entity.type
_entity.pdbx_description
1 polymer ?
#
loop_
_entity_poly.entity_id
_entity_poly.type
_entity_poly.pdbx_seq_one_letter_code
_entity_poly.pdbx_strand_id
1 'polypeptide(L)'
;MLHDARRIPRIFGLTLAIALWSVVLPLAPVSAETADGQFNQIGALSGGVALNLTIAGRGGVPASGVGSVAVNVTAINPSAAGYLTVWPTGQPRPNASNLNFVPGQVVPNM
;
A
#
# COMPACT_ATOMS: atom_id res chain seq x y z
N MET A 1 -19.82 35.96 -69.32
CA MET A 1 -18.51 36.18 -69.97
C MET A 1 -17.51 36.48 -68.86
N LEU A 2 -16.39 35.76 -68.86
CA LEU A 2 -15.24 35.71 -67.92
C LEU A 2 -15.01 36.86 -66.92
N HIS A 3 -14.60 36.51 -65.69
CA HIS A 3 -13.22 36.61 -65.15
C HIS A 3 -13.23 36.19 -63.67
N ASP A 4 -12.68 35.04 -63.30
CA ASP A 4 -11.26 34.77 -62.98
C ASP A 4 -10.83 35.22 -61.57
N ALA A 5 -10.90 34.23 -60.68
CA ALA A 5 -9.95 33.78 -59.66
C ALA A 5 -9.20 34.69 -58.66
N ARG A 6 -8.97 34.04 -57.50
CA ARG A 6 -7.87 34.19 -56.52
C ARG A 6 -7.97 35.37 -55.55
N ARG A 7 -8.41 35.09 -54.31
CA ARG A 7 -7.61 35.28 -53.07
C ARG A 7 -8.07 34.33 -51.94
N ILE A 8 -7.31 33.26 -51.71
CA ILE A 8 -7.20 32.50 -50.44
C ILE A 8 -5.92 33.03 -49.75
N PRO A 9 -5.62 32.89 -48.43
CA PRO A 9 -6.39 32.54 -47.21
C PRO A 9 -6.25 33.61 -46.10
N ARG A 10 -6.81 33.37 -44.90
CA ARG A 10 -6.30 33.64 -43.52
C ARG A 10 -7.49 33.74 -42.56
N ILE A 11 -7.62 33.08 -41.40
CA ILE A 11 -6.72 32.37 -40.50
C ILE A 11 -7.57 31.37 -39.67
N PHE A 12 -6.89 30.31 -39.25
CA PHE A 12 -7.27 29.28 -38.28
C PHE A 12 -7.94 29.80 -37.00
N GLY A 13 -8.99 29.10 -36.56
CA GLY A 13 -9.52 29.17 -35.21
C GLY A 13 -9.92 27.77 -34.73
N LEU A 14 -8.94 26.87 -34.60
CA LEU A 14 -9.14 25.61 -33.88
C LEU A 14 -9.05 25.93 -32.39
N THR A 15 -10.18 26.07 -31.70
CA THR A 15 -10.17 26.11 -30.23
C THR A 15 -9.94 24.69 -29.73
N LEU A 16 -8.69 24.36 -29.45
CA LEU A 16 -8.31 23.15 -28.71
C LEU A 16 -8.51 23.42 -27.21
N ALA A 17 -9.65 23.03 -26.65
CA ALA A 17 -9.80 22.95 -25.20
C ALA A 17 -9.13 21.66 -24.70
N ILE A 18 -7.84 21.73 -24.38
CA ILE A 18 -7.20 20.69 -23.56
C ILE A 18 -7.69 20.92 -22.13
N ALA A 19 -8.74 20.21 -21.72
CA ALA A 19 -9.06 20.07 -20.30
C ALA A 19 -8.03 19.12 -19.69
N LEU A 20 -6.92 19.65 -19.19
CA LEU A 20 -6.06 18.94 -18.25
C LEU A 20 -6.86 18.79 -16.96
N TRP A 21 -7.59 17.68 -16.81
CA TRP A 21 -8.07 17.25 -15.51
C TRP A 21 -6.86 16.75 -14.73
N SER A 22 -6.19 17.67 -14.03
CA SER A 22 -5.28 17.27 -12.97
C SER A 22 -6.11 16.66 -11.86
N VAL A 23 -6.22 15.33 -11.85
CA VAL A 23 -6.59 14.62 -10.63
C VAL A 23 -5.35 14.66 -9.74
N VAL A 24 -5.27 15.69 -8.89
CA VAL A 24 -4.45 15.59 -7.69
C VAL A 24 -5.18 14.61 -6.79
N LEU A 25 -4.75 13.35 -6.82
CA LEU A 25 -5.06 12.48 -5.69
C LEU A 25 -4.41 13.17 -4.49
N PRO A 26 -5.13 13.44 -3.39
CA PRO A 26 -4.42 13.66 -2.15
C PRO A 26 -3.54 12.42 -2.00
N LEU A 27 -2.21 12.62 -1.91
CA LEU A 27 -1.42 11.71 -1.10
C LEU A 27 -2.02 11.88 0.29
N ALA A 28 -3.14 11.19 0.56
CA ALA A 28 -3.55 10.96 1.91
C ALA A 28 -2.26 10.49 2.60
N PRO A 29 -1.91 11.03 3.78
CA PRO A 29 -0.87 10.38 4.56
C PRO A 29 -1.22 8.90 4.52
N VAL A 30 -0.29 8.04 4.10
CA VAL A 30 -0.52 6.59 4.17
C VAL A 30 -0.87 6.35 5.63
N SER A 31 -2.16 6.22 5.90
CA SER A 31 -2.61 6.30 7.26
C SER A 31 -2.14 5.00 7.86
N ALA A 32 -1.12 5.07 8.69
CA ALA A 32 -0.62 3.93 9.47
C ALA A 32 -1.57 3.62 10.63
N GLU A 33 -2.85 3.93 10.45
CA GLU A 33 -3.98 3.54 11.29
C GLU A 33 -4.35 2.12 10.88
N THR A 34 -4.33 1.21 11.84
CA THR A 34 -4.94 -0.11 11.63
C THR A 34 -6.44 0.07 11.37
N ALA A 35 -7.06 -0.85 10.63
CA ALA A 35 -8.48 -0.75 10.25
C ALA A 35 -9.45 -0.67 11.45
N ASP A 36 -9.00 -1.06 12.65
CA ASP A 36 -9.71 -0.95 13.92
C ASP A 36 -9.41 0.36 14.69
N GLY A 37 -8.57 1.24 14.15
CA GLY A 37 -8.14 2.51 14.75
C GLY A 37 -7.25 2.37 15.98
N GLN A 38 -6.77 1.17 16.31
CA GLN A 38 -6.11 0.90 17.60
C GLN A 38 -4.58 0.95 17.58
N PHE A 39 -3.93 0.85 16.42
CA PHE A 39 -2.49 1.13 16.29
C PHE A 39 -2.28 2.21 15.26
N ASN A 40 -1.69 3.32 15.71
CA ASN A 40 -1.32 4.45 14.88
C ASN A 40 0.20 4.51 14.79
N GLN A 41 0.73 4.67 13.58
CA GLN A 41 2.12 5.13 13.34
C GLN A 41 3.24 4.21 13.85
N ILE A 42 3.09 2.89 13.76
CA ILE A 42 4.18 1.95 14.10
C ILE A 42 5.40 2.11 13.17
N GLY A 43 5.20 2.71 11.98
CA GLY A 43 6.25 3.00 11.01
C GLY A 43 6.89 1.75 10.39
N ALA A 44 8.01 1.94 9.70
CA ALA A 44 8.81 0.83 9.20
C ALA A 44 9.51 0.11 10.36
N LEU A 45 9.47 -1.23 10.35
CA LEU A 45 10.20 -2.04 11.34
C LEU A 45 11.65 -2.21 10.91
N SER A 46 12.57 -1.96 11.84
CA SER A 46 13.98 -2.29 11.67
C SER A 46 14.21 -3.80 11.73
N GLY A 47 15.18 -4.29 10.96
CA GLY A 47 15.58 -5.70 11.01
C GLY A 47 15.99 -6.13 12.43
N GLY A 48 15.61 -7.34 12.82
CA GLY A 48 15.90 -7.90 14.15
C GLY A 48 14.98 -7.43 15.28
N VAL A 49 14.08 -6.46 15.02
CA VAL A 49 13.07 -6.02 16.00
C VAL A 49 11.81 -6.86 15.88
N ALA A 50 11.27 -7.28 17.03
CA ALA A 50 9.97 -7.94 17.10
C ALA A 50 8.87 -6.92 17.44
N LEU A 51 7.74 -7.02 16.74
CA LEU A 51 6.52 -6.28 17.05
C LEU A 51 5.51 -7.23 17.71
N ASN A 52 5.06 -6.88 18.92
CA ASN A 52 3.96 -7.58 19.56
C ASN A 52 2.64 -7.02 19.05
N LEU A 53 1.87 -7.85 18.34
CA LEU A 53 0.55 -7.50 17.84
C LEU A 53 -0.53 -8.23 18.66
N THR A 54 -1.32 -7.48 19.41
CA THR A 54 -2.53 -8.03 20.03
C THR A 54 -3.56 -8.32 18.95
N ILE A 55 -4.10 -9.55 18.90
CA ILE A 55 -5.12 -9.97 17.91
C ILE A 55 -6.48 -10.19 18.58
N ALA A 56 -6.50 -10.75 19.80
CA ALA A 56 -7.74 -10.99 20.54
C ALA A 56 -8.48 -9.67 20.81
N GLY A 57 -9.80 -9.68 20.64
CA GLY A 57 -10.66 -8.50 20.82
C GLY A 57 -10.63 -7.49 19.66
N ARG A 58 -9.99 -7.82 18.53
CA ARG A 58 -9.89 -6.93 17.36
C ARG A 58 -10.53 -7.52 16.12
N GLY A 59 -11.10 -6.67 15.27
CA GLY A 59 -11.60 -7.08 13.96
C GLY A 59 -12.62 -8.22 13.99
N GLY A 60 -13.41 -8.33 15.07
CA GLY A 60 -14.36 -9.42 15.28
C GLY A 60 -13.79 -10.70 15.91
N VAL A 61 -12.48 -10.75 16.21
CA VAL A 61 -11.88 -11.85 16.98
C VAL A 61 -12.31 -11.74 18.45
N PRO A 62 -12.91 -12.79 19.05
CA PRO A 62 -13.27 -12.77 20.46
C PRO A 62 -12.06 -12.48 21.38
N ALA A 63 -12.31 -11.83 22.51
CA ALA A 63 -11.26 -11.52 23.48
C ALA A 63 -10.74 -12.75 24.25
N SER A 64 -11.52 -13.84 24.28
CA SER A 64 -11.20 -15.09 24.96
C SER A 64 -11.78 -16.29 24.22
N GLY A 65 -11.31 -17.50 24.55
CA GLY A 65 -11.79 -18.74 23.93
C GLY A 65 -11.28 -19.00 22.50
N VAL A 66 -10.32 -18.20 22.00
CA VAL A 66 -9.72 -18.37 20.68
C VAL A 66 -8.55 -19.35 20.76
N GLY A 67 -8.66 -20.49 20.08
CA GLY A 67 -7.60 -21.51 20.04
C GLY A 67 -6.53 -21.26 18.98
N SER A 68 -6.86 -20.57 17.89
CA SER A 68 -5.92 -20.23 16.81
C SER A 68 -6.43 -19.07 15.96
N VAL A 69 -5.52 -18.44 15.22
CA VAL A 69 -5.82 -17.40 14.22
C VAL A 69 -5.02 -17.68 12.95
N ALA A 70 -5.62 -17.41 11.79
CA ALA A 70 -4.91 -17.34 10.52
C ALA A 70 -4.50 -15.89 10.27
N VAL A 71 -3.23 -15.67 9.90
CA VAL A 71 -2.69 -14.33 9.67
C VAL A 71 -2.07 -14.27 8.29
N ASN A 72 -2.53 -13.33 7.46
CA ASN A 72 -1.84 -12.91 6.25
C ASN A 72 -0.93 -11.73 6.58
N VAL A 73 0.33 -11.79 6.18
CA VAL A 73 1.33 -10.74 6.40
C VAL A 73 1.87 -10.31 5.04
N THR A 74 1.91 -8.99 4.82
CA THR A 74 2.46 -8.40 3.59
C THR A 74 3.68 -7.56 3.93
N ALA A 75 4.82 -7.86 3.30
CA ALA A 75 5.97 -6.97 3.31
C ALA A 75 5.75 -5.89 2.23
N ILE A 76 5.84 -4.62 2.62
CA ILE A 76 5.59 -3.48 1.74
C ILE A 76 6.87 -2.64 1.65
N ASN A 77 7.39 -2.51 0.44
CA ASN A 77 8.57 -1.70 0.11
C ASN A 77 9.75 -1.85 1.11
N PRO A 78 10.21 -3.09 1.39
CA PRO A 78 11.34 -3.30 2.28
C PRO A 78 12.60 -2.63 1.70
N SER A 79 13.46 -2.10 2.57
CA SER A 79 14.72 -1.45 2.17
C SER A 79 15.89 -2.43 1.99
N ALA A 80 15.78 -3.64 2.54
CA ALA A 80 16.78 -4.70 2.49
C ALA A 80 16.11 -6.07 2.31
N ALA A 81 16.87 -7.06 1.83
CA ALA A 81 16.39 -8.44 1.79
C ALA A 81 16.30 -9.03 3.22
N GLY A 82 15.34 -9.92 3.44
CA GLY A 82 15.13 -10.51 4.75
C GLY A 82 13.93 -11.46 4.81
N TYR A 83 13.54 -11.78 6.04
CA TYR A 83 12.39 -12.62 6.31
C TYR A 83 11.68 -12.23 7.61
N LEU A 84 10.39 -12.55 7.69
CA LEU A 84 9.60 -12.51 8.91
C LEU A 84 9.40 -13.92 9.47
N THR A 85 9.55 -14.03 10.78
CA THR A 85 9.01 -15.15 11.56
C THR A 85 7.77 -14.62 12.29
N VAL A 86 6.69 -15.39 12.37
CA VAL A 86 5.46 -15.05 13.07
C VAL A 86 5.16 -16.14 14.08
N TRP A 87 5.00 -15.79 15.35
CA TRP A 87 4.82 -16.75 16.43
C TRP A 87 4.03 -16.13 17.61
N PRO A 88 3.41 -16.95 18.47
CA PRO A 88 2.73 -16.46 19.66
C PRO A 88 3.70 -15.77 20.63
N THR A 89 3.29 -14.61 21.16
CA THR A 89 4.08 -13.89 22.16
C THR A 89 4.32 -14.74 23.42
N GLY A 90 5.50 -14.64 24.02
CA GLY A 90 5.88 -15.42 25.21
C GLY A 90 6.34 -16.85 24.92
N GLN A 91 6.27 -17.29 23.66
CA GLN A 91 6.87 -18.55 23.21
C GLN A 91 8.27 -18.31 22.62
N PRO A 92 9.18 -19.31 22.68
CA PRO A 92 10.46 -19.20 22.02
C PRO A 92 10.29 -18.99 20.52
N ARG A 93 11.02 -18.04 19.96
CA ARG A 93 11.00 -17.76 18.52
C ARG A 93 11.50 -19.00 17.76
N PRO A 94 10.72 -19.57 16.82
CA PRO A 94 11.16 -20.70 16.01
C PRO A 94 12.22 -20.27 14.98
N ASN A 95 13.00 -21.23 14.48
CA ASN A 95 13.97 -21.00 13.39
C ASN A 95 13.30 -20.94 11.99
N ALA A 96 11.98 -21.04 11.92
CA ALA A 96 11.25 -21.01 10.66
C ALA A 96 11.03 -19.56 10.17
N SER A 97 10.99 -19.37 8.85
CA SER A 97 10.46 -18.15 8.23
C SER A 97 9.04 -18.37 7.71
N ASN A 98 8.21 -17.32 7.74
CA ASN A 98 6.84 -17.31 7.22
C ASN A 98 6.71 -16.48 5.93
N LEU A 99 7.56 -15.47 5.77
CA LEU A 99 7.60 -14.61 4.59
C LEU A 99 9.04 -14.20 4.32
N ASN A 100 9.52 -14.41 3.10
CA ASN A 100 10.84 -13.97 2.64
C ASN A 100 10.65 -12.87 1.58
N PHE A 101 11.50 -11.85 1.58
CA PHE A 101 11.34 -10.68 0.72
C PHE A 101 12.69 -10.08 0.32
N VAL A 102 12.70 -9.35 -0.78
CA VAL A 102 13.83 -8.54 -1.29
C VAL A 102 13.40 -7.07 -1.46
N PRO A 103 14.36 -6.13 -1.58
CA PRO A 103 14.04 -4.71 -1.60
C PRO A 103 13.00 -4.32 -2.66
N GLY A 104 12.12 -3.38 -2.32
CA GLY A 104 11.14 -2.80 -3.24
C GLY A 104 9.92 -3.68 -3.55
N GLN A 105 9.81 -4.88 -2.96
CA GLN A 105 8.64 -5.74 -3.16
C GLN A 105 7.39 -5.29 -2.40
N VAL A 106 6.23 -5.67 -2.92
CA VAL A 106 4.99 -5.81 -2.15
C VAL A 106 4.59 -7.27 -2.24
N VAL A 107 4.76 -8.03 -1.15
CA VAL A 107 4.61 -9.50 -1.19
C VAL A 107 3.86 -10.02 0.05
N PRO A 108 2.69 -10.66 -0.12
CA PRO A 108 1.97 -11.37 0.94
C PRO A 108 2.45 -12.83 1.09
N ASN A 109 2.04 -13.49 2.17
CA ASN A 109 2.24 -14.93 2.37
C ASN A 109 0.97 -15.78 2.12
N MET A 110 -0.12 -15.17 1.65
CA MET A 110 -1.36 -15.81 1.21
C MET A 110 -1.81 -15.29 -0.15
#